data_AF-A0A352F378-F1
#
_entry.id   AF-A0A352F378-F1
#
_cell.length_a   1.000
_cell.length_b   1.000
_cell.length_c   1.000
_cell.angle_alpha   90.00
_cell.angle_beta   90.00
_cell.angle_gamma   90.00
#
_symmetry.space_group_name_H-M   'P 1'
#
loop_
_entity.id
_entity.type
_entity.pdbx_description
1 polymer ?
#
loop_
_entity_poly.entity_id
_entity_poly.type
_entity_poly.pdbx_seq_one_letter_code
_entity_poly.pdbx_strand_id
1 'polypeptide(L)' 'MVLEVTRMDQPRPGSVTDFKVLCVNCGVKIRNHASEDSCGLCLKCFYRILAERLRAQKRTAAGEYVSER' A
#
# COMPACT_ATOMS: atom_id res chain seq x y z
N MET A 1 -43.60 -25.92 -1.67
CA MET A 1 -42.62 -25.64 -2.74
C MET A 1 -41.35 -25.16 -2.08
N VAL A 2 -40.36 -26.04 -1.91
CA VAL A 2 -39.04 -25.68 -1.36
C VAL A 2 -38.09 -25.72 -2.54
N LEU A 3 -37.56 -24.56 -2.94
CA LEU A 3 -36.53 -24.46 -3.97
C LEU A 3 -35.18 -24.78 -3.33
N GLU A 4 -34.70 -26.00 -3.56
CA GLU A 4 -33.34 -26.40 -3.19
C GLU A 4 -32.34 -25.66 -4.09
N VAL A 5 -31.66 -24.67 -3.51
CA VAL A 5 -30.55 -23.99 -4.14
C VAL A 5 -29.35 -24.92 -4.10
N THR A 6 -29.12 -25.65 -5.20
CA THR A 6 -27.90 -26.43 -5.40
C THR A 6 -26.70 -25.48 -5.48
N ARG A 7 -26.00 -25.34 -4.35
CA ARG A 7 -24.69 -24.71 -4.28
C ARG A 7 -23.69 -25.61 -5.01
N MET A 8 -23.37 -25.26 -6.25
CA MET A 8 -22.20 -25.79 -6.93
C MET A 8 -20.95 -25.12 -6.32
N ASP A 9 -20.39 -25.75 -5.28
CA ASP A 9 -19.00 -25.54 -4.88
C ASP A 9 -18.09 -26.24 -5.90
N GLN A 10 -17.64 -25.51 -6.92
CA GLN A 10 -16.53 -25.95 -7.76
C GLN A 10 -15.21 -25.40 -7.17
N PRO A 11 -14.31 -26.25 -6.65
CA PRO A 11 -12.94 -25.82 -6.41
C PRO A 11 -12.20 -25.84 -7.75
N ARG A 12 -12.03 -24.66 -8.37
CA ARG A 12 -11.20 -24.54 -9.58
C ARG A 12 -9.72 -24.57 -9.19
N PRO A 13 -8.89 -25.38 -9.88
CA PRO A 13 -7.50 -25.60 -9.53
C PRO A 13 -6.65 -24.41 -9.98
N GLY A 14 -5.77 -23.95 -9.08
CA GLY A 14 -4.72 -22.98 -9.39
C GLY A 14 -5.15 -21.52 -9.26
N SER A 15 -5.51 -21.07 -8.05
CA SER A 15 -5.50 -19.64 -7.76
C SER A 15 -4.05 -19.15 -7.71
N VAL A 16 -3.44 -18.93 -8.88
CA VAL A 16 -2.38 -17.93 -8.98
C VAL A 16 -3.08 -16.63 -8.58
N THR A 17 -2.93 -16.22 -7.32
CA THR A 17 -3.45 -14.94 -6.87
C THR A 17 -2.63 -13.89 -7.61
N ASP A 18 -3.15 -13.44 -8.75
CA ASP A 18 -2.58 -12.34 -9.51
C ASP A 18 -2.76 -11.08 -8.67
N PHE A 19 -1.71 -10.76 -7.92
CA PHE A 19 -1.65 -9.54 -7.14
C PHE A 19 -1.61 -8.36 -8.12
N LYS A 20 -2.74 -7.66 -8.28
CA LYS A 20 -2.84 -6.55 -9.23
C LYS A 20 -2.22 -5.26 -8.73
N VAL A 21 -2.09 -5.07 -7.41
CA VAL A 21 -1.49 -3.85 -6.84
C VAL A 21 -0.24 -4.17 -6.06
N LEU A 22 0.89 -3.68 -6.57
CA LEU A 22 2.20 -3.73 -5.93
C LEU A 22 2.55 -2.36 -5.36
N CYS A 23 3.35 -2.37 -4.29
CA CYS A 23 3.93 -1.15 -3.77
C CYS A 23 4.93 -0.61 -4.78
N VAL A 24 4.70 0.60 -5.28
CA VAL A 24 5.60 1.24 -6.25
C VAL A 24 7.02 1.48 -5.71
N ASN A 25 7.19 1.51 -4.39
CA ASN A 25 8.47 1.80 -3.75
C ASN A 25 9.26 0.54 -3.32
N CYS A 26 8.59 -0.58 -3.02
CA CYS A 26 9.27 -1.79 -2.55
C CYS A 26 8.80 -3.11 -3.18
N GLY A 27 7.86 -3.06 -4.13
CA GLY A 27 7.36 -4.24 -4.83
C GLY A 27 6.48 -5.18 -4.00
N VAL A 28 6.26 -4.89 -2.71
CA VAL A 28 5.37 -5.71 -1.86
C VAL A 28 3.96 -5.69 -2.43
N LYS A 29 3.38 -6.89 -2.47
CA LYS A 29 1.99 -7.13 -2.84
C LYS A 29 1.05 -6.51 -1.81
N ILE A 30 0.15 -5.63 -2.26
CA ILE A 30 -0.77 -4.89 -1.37
C ILE A 30 -2.17 -5.51 -1.38
N ARG A 31 -2.75 -5.71 -2.57
CA ARG A 31 -4.12 -6.27 -2.70
C ARG A 31 -4.28 -7.06 -4.00
N ASN A 32 -5.19 -8.03 -3.96
CA ASN A 32 -5.48 -8.94 -5.07
C ASN A 32 -6.46 -8.32 -6.08
N HIS A 33 -7.31 -7.39 -5.64
CA HIS A 33 -8.31 -6.75 -6.48
C HIS A 33 -7.88 -5.32 -6.81
N ALA A 34 -7.68 -5.05 -8.10
CA ALA A 34 -7.66 -3.69 -8.62
C ALA A 34 -9.11 -3.33 -8.97
N SER A 35 -9.85 -2.78 -8.02
CA SER A 35 -11.08 -2.05 -8.36
C SER A 35 -10.75 -0.75 -9.08
N GLU A 36 -9.51 -0.29 -8.98
CA GLU A 36 -8.97 0.89 -9.64
C GLU A 36 -7.49 0.61 -9.95
N ASP A 37 -7.01 1.04 -11.13
CA ASP A 37 -5.60 1.06 -11.53
C ASP A 37 -4.78 2.10 -10.72
N SER A 38 -4.99 2.11 -9.41
CA SER A 38 -4.28 2.99 -8.49
C SER A 38 -2.97 2.35 -8.07
N CYS A 39 -1.87 2.95 -8.52
CA CYS A 39 -0.54 2.75 -7.94
C CYS A 39 -0.62 2.80 -6.41
N GLY A 40 -0.20 1.74 -5.74
CA GLY A 40 -0.28 1.61 -4.28
C GLY A 40 1.05 1.91 -3.60
N LEU A 41 0.99 2.48 -2.40
CA LEU A 41 2.10 2.60 -1.47
C LEU A 41 1.78 1.77 -0.22
N CYS A 42 2.66 0.83 0.15
CA CYS A 42 2.44 0.07 1.37
C CYS A 42 2.72 0.97 2.58
N LEU A 43 2.03 0.70 3.70
CA LEU A 43 2.12 1.51 4.92
C LEU A 43 3.57 1.65 5.42
N LYS A 44 4.39 0.60 5.31
CA LYS A 44 5.81 0.65 5.67
C LYS A 44 6.56 1.73 4.89
N CYS A 45 6.38 1.77 3.58
CA CYS A 45 7.04 2.75 2.72
C CYS A 45 6.47 4.15 2.92
N PHE A 46 5.15 4.25 3.12
CA PHE A 46 4.49 5.51 3.45
C PHE A 46 5.07 6.14 4.72
N TYR A 47 5.16 5.40 5.83
CA TYR A 47 5.71 5.92 7.08
C TYR A 47 7.21 6.21 7.00
N ARG A 48 7.97 5.45 6.19
CA ARG A 48 9.39 5.75 5.97
C ARG A 48 9.58 7.10 5.29
N ILE A 49 8.85 7.35 4.19
CA ILE A 49 8.88 8.62 3.45
C ILE A 49 8.42 9.77 4.36
N LEU A 50 7.35 9.56 5.13
CA LEU A 50 6.86 10.56 6.08
C LEU A 50 7.92 10.91 7.13
N ALA A 51 8.59 9.90 7.71
CA ALA A 51 9.64 10.12 8.69
C ALA A 51 10.85 10.85 8.11
N GLU A 52 11.25 10.51 6.88
CA GLU A 52 12.33 11.21 6.15
C GLU A 52 11.97 12.68 5.93
N ARG A 53 10.75 12.96 5.46
CA ARG A 53 10.27 14.35 5.28
C ARG A 53 10.23 15.14 6.58
N LEU A 54 9.72 14.55 7.67
CA LEU A 54 9.69 15.21 8.97
C LEU A 54 11.10 15.50 9.51
N ARG A 55 12.07 14.60 9.30
CA ARG A 55 13.47 14.85 9.66
C ARG A 55 14.08 15.97 8.83
N ALA A 56 13.81 16.01 7.53
CA ALA A 56 14.27 17.09 6.66
C ALA A 56 13.70 18.44 7.10
N GLN A 57 12.40 18.52 7.38
CA GLN A 57 11.74 19.73 7.89
C GLN A 57 12.30 20.21 9.23
N LYS A 58 12.61 19.28 10.14
CA LYS A 58 13.24 19.64 11.42
C LYS A 58 14.66 20.19 11.24
N ARG A 59 15.41 19.65 10.28
CA ARG A 59 16.77 20.16 9.97
C ARG A 59 16.72 21.54 9.35
N THR A 60 15.77 21.83 8.46
CA THR A 60 15.60 23.18 7.90
C THR A 60 15.20 24.19 8.97
N ALA A 61 14.27 23.83 9.86
CA ALA A 61 13.88 24.71 10.98
C ALA A 61 15.01 24.98 11.98
N ALA A 62 15.87 23.98 12.25
CA ALA A 62 17.05 24.16 13.11
C ALA A 62 18.19 24.95 12.42
N GLY A 63 18.24 24.98 11.09
CA GLY A 63 19.22 25.75 10.31
C GLY A 63 18.91 27.24 10.21
N GLU A 64 17.66 27.66 10.48
CA GLU A 64 17.24 29.07 10.47
C GLU A 64 17.58 29.82 11.77
N TYR A 65 18.06 29.12 12.80
CA TYR A 65 18.42 29.73 14.10
C TYR A 65 19.94 29.89 14.26
N VAL A 66 20.60 30.51 13.28
CA VAL A 66 21.93 31.09 13.49
C VAL A 66 21.72 32.54 13.90
N SER A 67 21.62 32.77 15.22
CA SER A 67 21.66 34.13 15.78
C SER A 67 23.06 34.69 15.54
N GLU A 68 23.22 35.54 14.53
CA GLU A 68 24.39 36.40 14.42
C GLU A 68 24.48 37.25 15.69
N ARG A 69 25.52 37.01 16.49
CA ARG A 69 25.88 37.78 17.68
C ARG A 69 27.32 38.22 17.56
#